data_AF-A0A812QAM3-F1
#
_entry.id   AF-A0A812QAM3-F1
#
_cell.length_a   1.000
_cell.length_b   1.000
_cell.length_c   1.000
_cell.angle_alpha   90.00
_cell.angle_beta   90.00
_cell.angle_gamma   90.00
#
_symmetry.space_group_name_H-M   'P 1'
#
loop_
_entity.id
_entity.type
_entity.pdbx_description
1 polymer ?
#
loop_
_entity_poly.entity_id
_entity_poly.type
_entity_poly.pdbx_seq_one_letter_code
_entity_poly.pdbx_strand_id
1 'polypeptide(L)'
;TILVADLFVRTTMATGSLPLLIVLALAAGSHAHSFLDSNEVTENEVQQSLLDMVGTGDKGQRRTELHQALLPTYTALPKNSQGLIDHQAVRYVLHRMFVQKYGWYIKGLEPSGDHWHHDAPDEKPELGKVKEWVPTYMQDLLEKQLHHKGLDLEGLVQLAMALEELVSHEAANRLKTAYQIHNLPMTMNLSREDAADITRTWYVGFLLAGNFSADSPEEVHAKKAIFARKYSDWQDADDWLMKLEEQHYKGSPVQNYDSTLRLVQSIGETYFHFNDGECRALKTTLRDIEGKKAGRVRLSTFYKKSLYSHWRFTEKADYLRKLGALDDSDAQQPQ
;
A
#
# COMPACT_ATOMS: atom_id res chain seq x y z
N THR A 1 -0.13 2.11 -2.73
CA THR A 1 0.59 0.90 -3.14
C THR A 1 0.11 -0.24 -2.27
N ILE A 2 -0.22 -1.41 -2.81
CA ILE A 2 -0.73 -2.55 -2.02
C ILE A 2 0.33 -3.11 -1.07
N LEU A 3 1.62 -2.90 -1.37
CA LEU A 3 2.71 -3.10 -0.40
C LEU A 3 2.68 -2.09 0.76
N VAL A 4 1.76 -1.14 0.81
CA VAL A 4 1.86 0.03 1.72
C VAL A 4 0.53 0.36 2.40
N ALA A 5 -0.59 0.10 1.73
CA ALA A 5 -1.90 0.56 2.19
C ALA A 5 -2.94 -0.53 1.98
N ASP A 6 -3.22 -1.30 3.03
CA ASP A 6 -4.34 -2.26 2.99
C ASP A 6 -5.28 -2.17 4.21
N LEU A 7 -4.94 -1.37 5.23
CA LEU A 7 -5.67 -1.39 6.51
C LEU A 7 -6.54 -0.17 6.81
N PHE A 8 -6.23 1.04 6.31
CA PHE A 8 -6.87 2.26 6.85
C PHE A 8 -8.12 2.75 6.12
N VAL A 9 -8.23 2.61 4.80
CA VAL A 9 -9.43 3.08 4.06
C VAL A 9 -10.54 2.02 4.04
N ARG A 10 -10.21 0.73 4.21
CA ARG A 10 -11.22 -0.34 4.30
C ARG A 10 -12.20 -0.11 5.46
N THR A 11 -11.74 0.47 6.57
CA THR A 11 -12.55 0.77 7.76
C THR A 11 -13.42 2.02 7.60
N THR A 12 -13.16 2.93 6.65
CA THR A 12 -14.09 4.03 6.33
C THR A 12 -15.09 3.65 5.23
N MET A 13 -14.71 2.76 4.31
CA MET A 13 -15.42 2.52 3.04
C MET A 13 -15.98 1.10 2.84
N ALA A 14 -15.99 0.20 3.84
CA ALA A 14 -16.53 -1.15 3.69
C ALA A 14 -17.99 -1.15 3.15
N THR A 15 -18.08 -1.45 1.86
CA THR A 15 -19.23 -1.82 1.01
C THR A 15 -20.62 -1.55 1.59
N GLY A 16 -21.09 -0.31 1.44
CA GLY A 16 -22.50 -0.12 1.16
C GLY A 16 -22.78 -0.72 -0.22
N SER A 17 -23.42 -1.90 -0.26
CA SER A 17 -23.96 -2.51 -1.47
C SER A 17 -24.60 -1.41 -2.34
N LEU A 18 -23.95 -1.06 -3.45
CA LEU A 18 -24.64 -0.32 -4.51
C LEU A 18 -25.81 -1.22 -4.93
N PRO A 19 -27.07 -0.76 -4.89
CA PRO A 19 -28.13 -1.49 -5.57
C PRO A 19 -27.72 -1.60 -7.03
N LEU A 20 -27.56 -2.84 -7.48
CA LEU A 20 -27.30 -3.22 -8.86
C LEU A 20 -28.46 -2.67 -9.71
N LEU A 21 -28.30 -1.48 -10.29
CA LEU A 21 -29.19 -1.01 -11.34
C LEU A 21 -28.89 -1.84 -12.58
N ILE A 22 -29.64 -2.92 -12.75
CA ILE A 22 -29.63 -3.74 -13.97
C ILE A 22 -30.21 -2.87 -15.09
N VAL A 23 -29.33 -2.17 -15.82
CA VAL A 23 -29.65 -1.68 -17.16
C VAL A 23 -29.27 -2.80 -18.11
N LEU A 24 -30.28 -3.47 -18.67
CA LEU A 24 -30.10 -4.41 -19.77
C LEU A 24 -29.61 -3.61 -20.99
N ALA A 25 -28.29 -3.58 -21.19
CA ALA A 25 -27.66 -3.15 -22.43
C ALA A 25 -26.91 -4.34 -23.03
N LEU A 26 -27.16 -4.57 -24.32
CA LEU A 26 -26.64 -5.66 -25.12
C LEU A 26 -25.11 -5.79 -24.99
N ALA A 27 -24.66 -7.03 -24.76
CA ALA A 27 -23.27 -7.41 -24.57
C ALA A 27 -22.40 -7.06 -25.80
N ALA A 28 -21.64 -5.98 -25.69
CA ALA A 28 -20.24 -5.97 -26.12
C ALA A 28 -19.42 -6.29 -24.85
N GLY A 29 -18.49 -7.23 -24.92
CA GLY A 29 -17.64 -7.56 -23.77
C GLY A 29 -16.76 -6.37 -23.40
N SER A 30 -17.25 -5.47 -22.54
CA SER A 30 -16.41 -4.45 -21.90
C SER A 30 -15.69 -5.11 -20.74
N HIS A 31 -14.38 -5.26 -20.88
CA HIS A 31 -13.53 -5.57 -19.74
C HIS A 31 -13.23 -4.24 -19.07
N ALA A 32 -13.89 -3.97 -17.93
CA ALA A 32 -13.62 -2.78 -17.14
C ALA A 32 -12.14 -2.72 -16.80
N HIS A 33 -11.51 -1.58 -17.07
CA HIS A 33 -10.14 -1.35 -16.65
C HIS A 33 -10.11 -1.29 -15.13
N SER A 34 -9.46 -2.27 -14.52
CA SER A 34 -9.43 -2.47 -13.08
C SER A 34 -8.05 -2.14 -12.54
N PHE A 35 -8.02 -1.37 -11.45
CA PHE A 35 -6.78 -1.14 -10.71
C PHE A 35 -6.26 -2.43 -10.07
N LEU A 36 -7.11 -3.45 -9.83
CA LEU A 36 -6.68 -4.74 -9.30
C LEU A 36 -5.82 -5.52 -10.30
N ASP A 37 -6.16 -5.45 -11.60
CA ASP A 37 -5.48 -6.22 -12.64
C ASP A 37 -4.08 -5.64 -12.94
N SER A 38 -3.91 -4.33 -12.76
CA SER A 38 -2.60 -3.67 -12.87
C SER A 38 -1.63 -3.97 -11.71
N ASN A 39 -2.01 -4.85 -10.80
CA ASN A 39 -1.25 -5.15 -9.59
C ASN A 39 -0.59 -6.53 -9.58
N GLU A 40 -0.62 -7.36 -10.62
CA GLU A 40 0.15 -8.61 -10.57
C GLU A 40 1.66 -8.29 -10.58
N VAL A 41 2.42 -8.91 -9.65
CA VAL A 41 3.88 -8.84 -9.60
C VAL A 41 4.40 -10.22 -9.91
N THR A 42 5.22 -10.35 -10.95
CA THR A 42 5.75 -11.64 -11.38
C THR A 42 7.13 -11.93 -10.77
N GLU A 43 7.50 -13.21 -10.63
CA GLU A 43 8.85 -13.58 -10.19
C GLU A 43 9.95 -12.96 -11.07
N ASN A 44 9.69 -12.83 -12.37
CA ASN A 44 10.63 -12.21 -13.31
C ASN A 44 10.83 -10.73 -12.99
N GLU A 45 9.76 -9.97 -12.74
CA GLU A 45 9.87 -8.56 -12.34
C GLU A 45 10.66 -8.41 -11.03
N VAL A 46 10.41 -9.30 -10.07
CA VAL A 46 11.15 -9.32 -8.80
C VAL A 46 12.63 -9.59 -9.03
N GLN A 47 12.98 -10.59 -9.83
CA GLN A 47 14.38 -10.90 -10.16
C GLN A 47 15.05 -9.73 -10.91
N GLN A 48 14.36 -9.09 -11.85
CA GLN A 48 14.89 -7.92 -12.57
C GLN A 48 15.15 -6.74 -11.62
N SER A 49 14.25 -6.47 -10.68
CA SER A 49 14.44 -5.40 -9.67
C SER A 49 15.68 -5.61 -8.79
N LEU A 50 16.11 -6.86 -8.57
CA LEU A 50 17.35 -7.15 -7.85
C LEU A 50 18.60 -6.99 -8.72
N LEU A 51 18.49 -7.26 -10.03
CA LEU A 51 19.61 -7.21 -10.98
C LEU A 51 19.93 -5.78 -11.43
N ASP A 52 18.93 -4.90 -11.54
CA ASP A 52 19.08 -3.53 -12.04
C ASP A 52 19.67 -2.54 -11.00
N MET A 53 20.32 -3.08 -9.96
CA MET A 53 20.76 -2.30 -8.80
C MET A 53 22.16 -1.68 -8.90
N VAL A 54 22.86 -1.91 -10.01
CA VAL A 54 24.20 -1.35 -10.27
C VAL A 54 24.07 -0.23 -11.29
N GLY A 55 23.88 1.01 -10.81
CA GLY A 55 23.73 2.19 -11.67
C GLY A 55 24.54 3.40 -11.21
N THR A 56 24.93 4.25 -12.15
CA THR A 56 25.51 5.59 -11.90
C THR A 56 24.42 6.67 -11.98
N GLY A 57 24.68 7.88 -11.45
CA GLY A 57 23.69 8.97 -11.42
C GLY A 57 22.70 8.85 -10.26
N ASP A 58 21.40 9.06 -10.52
CA ASP A 58 20.33 9.09 -9.51
C ASP A 58 20.27 7.81 -8.67
N LYS A 59 20.49 6.64 -9.28
CA LYS A 59 20.56 5.34 -8.56
C LYS A 59 21.72 5.31 -7.54
N GLY A 60 22.85 5.94 -7.86
CA GLY A 60 24.01 6.03 -6.97
C GLY A 60 23.78 6.96 -5.77
N GLN A 61 23.10 8.09 -6.01
CA GLN A 61 22.67 8.97 -4.91
C GLN A 61 21.66 8.25 -4.02
N ARG A 62 20.66 7.60 -4.61
CA ARG A 62 19.62 6.86 -3.89
C ARG A 62 20.19 5.74 -3.02
N ARG A 63 21.15 4.99 -3.55
CA ARG A 63 21.90 3.98 -2.79
C ARG A 63 22.59 4.58 -1.57
N THR A 64 23.23 5.73 -1.73
CA THR A 64 23.92 6.44 -0.64
C THR A 64 22.94 6.88 0.45
N GLU A 65 21.78 7.42 0.08
CA GLU A 65 20.72 7.81 1.02
C GLU A 65 20.18 6.63 1.82
N LEU A 66 19.94 5.49 1.15
CA LEU A 66 19.47 4.28 1.82
C LEU A 66 20.53 3.66 2.71
N HIS A 67 21.79 3.63 2.27
CA HIS A 67 22.90 3.20 3.09
C HIS A 67 22.98 4.01 4.39
N GLN A 68 22.89 5.35 4.31
CA GLN A 68 22.87 6.22 5.49
C GLN A 68 21.65 5.98 6.40
N ALA A 69 20.47 5.73 5.83
CA ALA A 69 19.25 5.46 6.61
C ALA A 69 19.30 4.11 7.34
N LEU A 70 19.91 3.09 6.73
CA LEU A 70 19.98 1.73 7.26
C LEU A 70 21.13 1.53 8.27
N LEU A 71 22.23 2.25 8.07
CA LEU A 71 23.48 2.09 8.84
C LEU A 71 23.27 2.11 10.38
N PRO A 72 22.53 3.06 10.99
CA PRO A 72 22.41 3.10 12.45
C PRO A 72 21.74 1.85 13.04
N THR A 73 20.67 1.36 12.40
CA THR A 73 19.95 0.16 12.86
C THR A 73 20.80 -1.09 12.59
N TYR A 74 21.45 -1.15 11.43
CA TYR A 74 22.36 -2.23 11.10
C TYR A 74 23.48 -2.35 12.13
N THR A 75 24.18 -1.27 12.47
CA THR A 75 25.28 -1.31 13.45
C THR A 75 24.83 -1.76 14.84
N ALA A 76 23.60 -1.44 15.25
CA ALA A 76 23.07 -1.80 16.57
C ALA A 76 22.67 -3.29 16.70
N LEU A 77 22.41 -3.98 15.59
CA LEU A 77 21.93 -5.36 15.62
C LEU A 77 23.06 -6.36 15.84
N PRO A 78 22.80 -7.47 16.57
CA PRO A 78 23.78 -8.54 16.72
C PRO A 78 24.13 -9.11 15.34
N LYS A 79 25.40 -9.43 15.15
CA LYS A 79 25.90 -10.13 13.97
C LYS A 79 26.14 -11.59 14.33
N ASN A 80 25.87 -12.48 13.38
CA ASN A 80 26.22 -13.87 13.53
C ASN A 80 27.74 -14.08 13.38
N SER A 81 28.20 -15.34 13.44
CA SER A 81 29.62 -15.70 13.38
C SER A 81 30.34 -15.25 12.09
N GLN A 82 29.60 -14.79 11.09
CA GLN A 82 30.12 -14.34 9.80
C GLN A 82 30.03 -12.81 9.63
N GLY A 83 29.60 -12.08 10.66
CA GLY A 83 29.47 -10.63 10.58
C GLY A 83 28.22 -10.16 9.84
N LEU A 84 27.22 -11.03 9.65
CA LEU A 84 25.95 -10.75 8.95
C LEU A 84 24.79 -10.66 9.95
N ILE A 85 23.68 -10.02 9.56
CA ILE A 85 22.43 -10.09 10.33
C ILE A 85 21.54 -11.23 9.82
N ASP A 86 20.90 -11.94 10.74
CA ASP A 86 20.04 -13.08 10.41
C ASP A 86 18.72 -12.67 9.76
N HIS A 87 18.01 -13.65 9.19
CA HIS A 87 16.82 -13.44 8.37
C HIS A 87 15.75 -12.54 9.00
N GLN A 88 15.40 -12.77 10.27
CA GLN A 88 14.41 -11.97 10.98
C GLN A 88 14.89 -10.54 11.29
N ALA A 89 16.19 -10.36 11.53
CA ALA A 89 16.78 -9.06 11.77
C ALA A 89 16.74 -8.19 10.50
N VAL A 90 16.92 -8.79 9.31
CA VAL A 90 16.75 -8.11 8.02
C VAL A 90 15.33 -7.55 7.87
N ARG A 91 14.31 -8.41 8.06
CA ARG A 91 12.90 -8.01 7.98
C ARG A 91 12.60 -6.84 8.91
N TYR A 92 13.04 -6.95 10.16
CA TYR A 92 12.89 -5.89 11.16
C TYR A 92 13.53 -4.55 10.73
N VAL A 93 14.77 -4.57 10.23
CA VAL A 93 15.46 -3.34 9.80
C VAL A 93 14.72 -2.66 8.66
N LEU A 94 14.34 -3.44 7.64
CA LEU A 94 13.66 -2.91 6.46
C LEU A 94 12.27 -2.39 6.82
N HIS A 95 11.50 -3.14 7.60
CA HIS A 95 10.21 -2.69 8.10
C HIS A 95 10.34 -1.35 8.83
N ARG A 96 11.28 -1.26 9.78
CA ARG A 96 11.52 -0.02 10.52
C ARG A 96 11.89 1.14 9.60
N MET A 97 12.77 0.92 8.63
CA MET A 97 13.20 1.95 7.69
C MET A 97 12.03 2.45 6.83
N PHE A 98 11.26 1.54 6.22
CA PHE A 98 10.12 1.89 5.36
C PHE A 98 9.01 2.61 6.13
N VAL A 99 8.69 2.16 7.35
CA VAL A 99 7.71 2.84 8.22
C VAL A 99 8.19 4.23 8.61
N GLN A 100 9.46 4.39 8.99
CA GLN A 100 9.99 5.68 9.45
C GLN A 100 10.16 6.68 8.31
N LYS A 101 10.62 6.23 7.14
CA LYS A 101 10.95 7.09 6.01
C LYS A 101 9.71 7.44 5.17
N TYR A 102 8.80 6.48 5.01
CA TYR A 102 7.68 6.57 4.06
C TYR A 102 6.30 6.31 4.66
N GLY A 103 6.23 5.86 5.92
CA GLY A 103 4.98 5.34 6.49
C GLY A 103 4.52 4.03 5.85
N TRP A 104 5.42 3.31 5.19
CA TRP A 104 5.09 2.12 4.41
C TRP A 104 5.07 0.84 5.26
N TYR A 105 3.92 0.18 5.31
CA TYR A 105 3.74 -1.13 5.93
C TYR A 105 3.78 -2.23 4.86
N ILE A 106 4.99 -2.67 4.53
CA ILE A 106 5.24 -3.73 3.55
C ILE A 106 4.98 -5.10 4.18
N LYS A 107 3.95 -5.76 3.65
CA LYS A 107 3.60 -7.11 4.03
C LYS A 107 4.68 -8.10 3.65
N GLY A 108 5.07 -8.94 4.61
CA GLY A 108 6.22 -9.85 4.52
C GLY A 108 7.47 -9.32 5.22
N LEU A 109 7.49 -8.07 5.68
CA LEU A 109 8.57 -7.51 6.50
C LEU A 109 8.20 -7.40 8.00
N GLU A 110 6.97 -7.74 8.40
CA GLU A 110 6.52 -7.57 9.77
C GLU A 110 7.37 -8.37 10.78
N PRO A 111 7.84 -7.74 11.87
CA PRO A 111 8.70 -8.39 12.88
C PRO A 111 8.04 -9.56 13.63
N SER A 112 6.71 -9.73 13.50
CA SER A 112 5.90 -10.71 14.24
C SER A 112 5.13 -11.67 13.31
N GLY A 113 5.51 -11.75 12.03
CA GLY A 113 4.64 -12.26 10.96
C GLY A 113 4.84 -13.70 10.46
N ASP A 114 5.62 -14.55 11.12
CA ASP A 114 5.87 -15.93 10.62
C ASP A 114 4.72 -16.93 10.88
N HIS A 115 3.48 -16.45 11.01
CA HIS A 115 2.32 -17.34 11.22
C HIS A 115 1.89 -18.09 9.95
N TRP A 116 2.32 -17.65 8.76
CA TRP A 116 1.90 -18.26 7.49
C TRP A 116 2.74 -19.47 7.07
N HIS A 117 3.97 -19.59 7.58
CA HIS A 117 4.90 -20.65 7.18
C HIS A 117 4.80 -21.93 8.04
N HIS A 118 4.02 -21.92 9.11
CA HIS A 118 3.98 -23.06 10.05
C HIS A 118 2.94 -24.15 9.72
N ASP A 119 1.95 -23.89 8.86
CA ASP A 119 0.82 -24.82 8.68
C ASP A 119 0.71 -25.52 7.31
N ALA A 120 1.66 -25.38 6.38
CA ALA A 120 1.63 -26.17 5.14
C ALA A 120 3.04 -26.45 4.57
N PRO A 121 3.58 -27.68 4.74
CA PRO A 121 4.89 -28.04 4.19
C PRO A 121 4.97 -28.15 2.65
N ASP A 122 3.87 -28.15 1.90
CA ASP A 122 3.91 -28.51 0.46
C ASP A 122 2.90 -27.77 -0.46
N GLU A 123 2.10 -26.82 0.05
CA GLU A 123 1.23 -26.04 -0.82
C GLU A 123 1.92 -24.74 -1.23
N LYS A 124 2.37 -24.66 -2.49
CA LYS A 124 2.70 -23.37 -3.10
C LYS A 124 1.44 -22.50 -3.00
N PRO A 125 1.43 -21.40 -2.22
CA PRO A 125 0.29 -20.50 -2.21
C PRO A 125 0.04 -20.07 -3.66
N GLU A 126 -1.22 -20.05 -4.11
CA GLU A 126 -1.56 -19.63 -5.47
C GLU A 126 -0.87 -18.29 -5.79
N LEU A 127 0.25 -18.36 -6.51
CA LEU A 127 1.31 -17.34 -6.56
C LEU A 127 0.87 -16.05 -7.29
N GLY A 128 -0.39 -15.93 -7.70
CA GLY A 128 -0.89 -14.83 -8.52
C GLY A 128 -1.65 -13.73 -7.76
N LYS A 129 -2.12 -13.95 -6.52
CA LYS A 129 -3.11 -13.03 -5.90
C LYS A 129 -2.70 -12.35 -4.60
N VAL A 130 -1.61 -12.77 -3.96
CA VAL A 130 -1.19 -12.22 -2.65
C VAL A 130 0.29 -11.87 -2.71
N LYS A 131 0.63 -10.57 -2.76
CA LYS A 131 2.02 -10.05 -2.87
C LYS A 131 2.89 -10.25 -1.63
N GLU A 132 2.37 -10.87 -0.58
CA GLU A 132 3.02 -11.04 0.73
C GLU A 132 4.28 -11.93 0.63
N TRP A 133 4.38 -12.75 -0.43
CA TRP A 133 5.56 -13.55 -0.73
C TRP A 133 6.76 -12.72 -1.19
N VAL A 134 6.53 -11.52 -1.75
CA VAL A 134 7.56 -10.77 -2.50
C VAL A 134 8.78 -10.44 -1.63
N PRO A 135 8.67 -9.81 -0.44
CA PRO A 135 9.86 -9.49 0.35
C PRO A 135 10.62 -10.74 0.81
N THR A 136 9.89 -11.80 1.19
CA THR A 136 10.50 -13.07 1.64
C THR A 136 11.27 -13.74 0.50
N TYR A 137 10.66 -13.84 -0.68
CA TYR A 137 11.31 -14.41 -1.86
C TYR A 137 12.54 -13.61 -2.29
N MET A 138 12.47 -12.27 -2.28
CA MET A 138 13.61 -11.42 -2.60
C MET A 138 14.77 -11.61 -1.61
N GLN A 139 14.44 -11.66 -0.32
CA GLN A 139 15.42 -11.91 0.71
C GLN A 139 16.06 -13.30 0.55
N ASP A 140 15.25 -14.34 0.31
CA ASP A 140 15.74 -15.71 0.08
C ASP A 140 16.65 -15.80 -1.14
N LEU A 141 16.36 -15.05 -2.21
CA LEU A 141 17.22 -14.98 -3.40
C LEU A 141 18.60 -14.39 -3.07
N LEU A 142 18.66 -13.31 -2.29
CA LEU A 142 19.92 -12.70 -1.89
C LEU A 142 20.67 -13.56 -0.86
N GLU A 143 19.97 -14.13 0.11
CA GLU A 143 20.57 -15.01 1.11
C GLU A 143 21.13 -16.29 0.46
N LYS A 144 20.50 -16.84 -0.58
CA LYS A 144 21.04 -17.97 -1.37
C LYS A 144 22.42 -17.66 -1.94
N GLN A 145 22.65 -16.45 -2.44
CA GLN A 145 23.95 -16.02 -2.95
C GLN A 145 25.01 -15.98 -1.84
N LEU A 146 24.58 -15.74 -0.59
CA LEU A 146 25.42 -15.75 0.61
C LEU A 146 25.34 -17.09 1.37
N HIS A 147 24.94 -18.18 0.72
CA HIS A 147 24.76 -19.52 1.30
C HIS A 147 23.90 -19.55 2.58
N HIS A 148 22.80 -18.79 2.60
CA HIS A 148 21.80 -18.71 3.67
C HIS A 148 22.34 -18.26 5.03
N LYS A 149 23.32 -17.36 5.04
CA LYS A 149 23.99 -16.90 6.27
C LYS A 149 23.55 -15.51 6.73
N GLY A 150 22.46 -14.98 6.17
CA GLY A 150 21.98 -13.61 6.44
C GLY A 150 22.52 -12.58 5.45
N LEU A 151 22.40 -11.29 5.79
CA LEU A 151 22.79 -10.17 4.93
C LEU A 151 23.71 -9.18 5.64
N ASP A 152 24.56 -8.52 4.85
CA ASP A 152 25.32 -7.35 5.27
C ASP A 152 24.56 -6.06 4.94
N LEU A 153 25.20 -4.90 5.17
CA LEU A 153 24.59 -3.60 4.89
C LEU A 153 24.34 -3.39 3.39
N GLU A 154 25.21 -3.90 2.52
CA GLU A 154 25.02 -3.76 1.08
C GLU A 154 23.86 -4.61 0.57
N GLY A 155 23.70 -5.84 1.08
CA GLY A 155 22.54 -6.68 0.81
C GLY A 155 21.22 -6.03 1.29
N LEU A 156 21.23 -5.37 2.45
CA LEU A 156 20.09 -4.59 2.93
C LEU A 156 19.73 -3.43 2.00
N VAL A 157 20.73 -2.68 1.53
CA VAL A 157 20.52 -1.55 0.62
C VAL A 157 19.95 -2.03 -0.70
N GLN A 158 20.47 -3.13 -1.26
CA GLN A 158 19.95 -3.74 -2.49
C GLN A 158 18.49 -4.16 -2.32
N LEU A 159 18.15 -4.83 -1.22
CA LEU A 159 16.78 -5.26 -0.96
C LEU A 159 15.82 -4.07 -0.78
N ALA A 160 16.25 -3.03 -0.06
CA ALA A 160 15.46 -1.81 0.11
C ALA A 160 15.20 -1.12 -1.24
N MET A 161 16.23 -0.97 -2.07
CA MET A 161 16.06 -0.32 -3.37
C MET A 161 15.17 -1.13 -4.32
N ALA A 162 15.33 -2.45 -4.37
CA ALA A 162 14.51 -3.30 -5.21
C ALA A 162 13.02 -3.25 -4.78
N LEU A 163 12.74 -3.17 -3.47
CA LEU A 163 11.39 -2.94 -2.97
C LEU A 163 10.84 -1.55 -3.37
N GLU A 164 11.64 -0.49 -3.31
CA GLU A 164 11.25 0.84 -3.79
C GLU A 164 10.94 0.84 -5.30
N GLU A 165 11.74 0.12 -6.09
CA GLU A 165 11.53 -0.04 -7.51
C GLU A 165 10.22 -0.78 -7.82
N LEU A 166 9.89 -1.86 -7.10
CA LEU A 166 8.61 -2.55 -7.25
C LEU A 166 7.42 -1.66 -6.88
N VAL A 167 7.53 -0.85 -5.82
CA VAL A 167 6.52 0.14 -5.45
C VAL A 167 6.33 1.19 -6.55
N SER A 168 7.43 1.66 -7.13
CA SER A 168 7.43 2.63 -8.24
C SER A 168 6.76 2.05 -9.50
N HIS A 169 7.09 0.82 -9.87
CA HIS A 169 6.46 0.12 -11.00
C HIS A 169 4.95 -0.07 -10.79
N GLU A 170 4.50 -0.41 -9.57
CA GLU A 170 3.07 -0.51 -9.26
C GLU A 170 2.37 0.85 -9.45
N ALA A 171 2.98 1.95 -9.00
CA ALA A 171 2.42 3.28 -9.17
C ALA A 171 2.26 3.63 -10.67
N ALA A 172 3.27 3.32 -11.49
CA ALA A 172 3.25 3.50 -12.93
C ALA A 172 2.15 2.67 -13.63
N ASN A 173 2.02 1.39 -13.28
CA ASN A 173 0.99 0.52 -13.86
C ASN A 173 -0.43 1.02 -13.53
N ARG A 174 -0.66 1.48 -12.30
CA ARG A 174 -1.93 2.12 -11.93
C ARG A 174 -2.18 3.42 -12.66
N LEU A 175 -1.14 4.21 -12.91
CA LEU A 175 -1.27 5.45 -13.68
C LEU A 175 -1.67 5.13 -15.12
N LYS A 176 -1.04 4.13 -15.74
CA LYS A 176 -1.45 3.61 -17.05
C LYS A 176 -2.92 3.20 -17.07
N THR A 177 -3.42 2.50 -16.05
CA THR A 177 -4.85 2.18 -15.91
C THR A 177 -5.72 3.44 -15.87
N ALA A 178 -5.30 4.49 -15.15
CA ALA A 178 -6.03 5.76 -15.14
C ALA A 178 -6.08 6.40 -16.54
N TYR A 179 -4.97 6.47 -17.27
CA TYR A 179 -4.95 6.96 -18.66
C TYR A 179 -5.89 6.16 -19.58
N GLN A 180 -5.94 4.83 -19.42
CA GLN A 180 -6.83 3.95 -20.18
C GLN A 180 -8.31 4.24 -19.90
N ILE A 181 -8.69 4.37 -18.63
CA ILE A 181 -10.07 4.72 -18.22
C ILE A 181 -10.50 6.07 -18.82
N HIS A 182 -9.57 7.02 -18.90
CA HIS A 182 -9.81 8.35 -19.46
C HIS A 182 -9.77 8.40 -21.00
N ASN A 183 -9.47 7.29 -21.68
CA ASN A 183 -9.27 7.23 -23.13
C ASN A 183 -8.18 8.22 -23.63
N LEU A 184 -7.16 8.46 -22.82
CA LEU A 184 -6.06 9.39 -23.14
C LEU A 184 -4.76 8.63 -23.43
N PRO A 185 -4.03 8.94 -24.52
CA PRO A 185 -2.74 8.32 -24.78
C PRO A 185 -1.68 8.87 -23.83
N MET A 186 -0.82 8.00 -23.30
CA MET A 186 0.28 8.39 -22.39
C MET A 186 1.31 9.33 -23.06
N THR A 187 1.35 9.39 -24.38
CA THR A 187 2.22 10.32 -25.14
C THR A 187 1.65 11.73 -25.25
N MET A 188 0.41 11.96 -24.80
CA MET A 188 -0.25 13.25 -24.86
C MET A 188 0.29 14.20 -23.78
N ASN A 189 0.51 15.45 -24.17
CA ASN A 189 0.68 16.55 -23.22
C ASN A 189 -0.72 16.98 -22.75
N LEU A 190 -0.99 16.78 -21.48
CA LEU A 190 -2.25 17.06 -20.83
C LEU A 190 -2.36 18.53 -20.43
N SER A 191 -3.58 19.06 -20.45
CA SER A 191 -3.87 20.29 -19.71
C SER A 191 -3.72 20.04 -18.20
N ARG A 192 -3.64 21.11 -17.40
CA ARG A 192 -3.64 20.96 -15.94
C ARG A 192 -4.91 20.29 -15.42
N GLU A 193 -6.04 20.55 -16.05
CA GLU A 193 -7.32 19.96 -15.69
C GLU A 193 -7.34 18.45 -15.95
N ASP A 194 -6.93 18.02 -17.13
CA ASP A 194 -6.87 16.60 -17.49
C ASP A 194 -5.87 15.82 -16.61
N ALA A 195 -4.70 16.43 -16.34
CA ALA A 195 -3.70 15.82 -15.47
C ALA A 195 -4.21 15.67 -14.03
N ALA A 196 -4.94 16.67 -13.52
CA ALA A 196 -5.53 16.62 -12.20
C ALA A 196 -6.69 15.60 -12.13
N ASP A 197 -7.46 15.42 -13.22
CA ASP A 197 -8.55 14.45 -13.25
C ASP A 197 -8.07 12.99 -13.33
N ILE A 198 -6.99 12.74 -14.09
CA ILE A 198 -6.26 11.47 -14.09
C ILE A 198 -5.65 11.20 -12.72
N THR A 199 -4.98 12.19 -12.13
CA THR A 199 -4.36 12.06 -10.79
C THR A 199 -5.41 11.73 -9.72
N ARG A 200 -6.57 12.40 -9.71
CA ARG A 200 -7.68 12.07 -8.79
C ARG A 200 -8.21 10.66 -9.00
N THR A 201 -8.26 10.19 -10.25
CA THR A 201 -8.66 8.81 -10.57
C THR A 201 -7.68 7.80 -9.98
N TRP A 202 -6.39 8.06 -10.16
CA TRP A 202 -5.33 7.26 -9.54
C TRP A 202 -5.42 7.31 -8.02
N TYR A 203 -5.65 8.48 -7.44
CA TYR A 203 -5.71 8.68 -5.99
C TYR A 203 -6.91 7.98 -5.34
N VAL A 204 -8.10 8.03 -5.94
CA VAL A 204 -9.26 7.26 -5.47
C VAL A 204 -8.98 5.76 -5.57
N GLY A 205 -8.36 5.29 -6.67
CA GLY A 205 -7.90 3.91 -6.79
C GLY A 205 -6.86 3.53 -5.72
N PHE A 206 -5.97 4.45 -5.36
CA PHE A 206 -4.99 4.29 -4.28
C PHE A 206 -5.67 4.16 -2.92
N LEU A 207 -6.59 5.08 -2.58
CA LEU A 207 -7.34 5.06 -1.32
C LEU A 207 -8.16 3.76 -1.20
N LEU A 208 -8.80 3.30 -2.27
CA LEU A 208 -9.56 2.05 -2.27
C LEU A 208 -8.70 0.78 -2.35
N ALA A 209 -7.38 0.87 -2.10
CA ALA A 209 -6.44 -0.25 -2.19
C ALA A 209 -6.52 -1.01 -3.53
N GLY A 210 -6.82 -0.29 -4.62
CA GLY A 210 -6.98 -0.85 -5.96
C GLY A 210 -8.38 -1.38 -6.26
N ASN A 211 -9.31 -1.45 -5.30
CA ASN A 211 -10.70 -1.87 -5.52
C ASN A 211 -11.53 -0.77 -6.20
N PHE A 212 -11.10 -0.38 -7.40
CA PHE A 212 -11.68 0.67 -8.22
C PHE A 212 -11.51 0.30 -9.70
N SER A 213 -12.58 0.43 -10.46
CA SER A 213 -12.60 0.16 -11.90
C SER A 213 -13.62 1.06 -12.58
N ALA A 214 -13.43 1.29 -13.87
CA ALA A 214 -14.41 1.96 -14.73
C ALA A 214 -14.16 1.57 -16.19
N ASP A 215 -15.23 1.58 -16.99
CA ASP A 215 -15.21 1.31 -18.43
C ASP A 215 -15.12 2.59 -19.27
N SER A 216 -15.38 3.77 -18.66
CA SER A 216 -15.46 5.04 -19.40
C SER A 216 -15.14 6.28 -18.55
N PRO A 217 -14.78 7.41 -19.20
CA PRO A 217 -14.62 8.71 -18.54
C PRO A 217 -15.88 9.16 -17.77
N GLU A 218 -17.07 8.92 -18.31
CA GLU A 218 -18.34 9.30 -17.68
C GLU A 218 -18.59 8.48 -16.41
N GLU A 219 -18.31 7.18 -16.45
CA GLU A 219 -18.46 6.30 -15.30
C GLU A 219 -17.47 6.65 -14.19
N VAL A 220 -16.20 6.89 -14.53
CA VAL A 220 -15.19 7.25 -13.52
C VAL A 220 -15.51 8.59 -12.87
N HIS A 221 -16.03 9.56 -13.63
CA HIS A 221 -16.51 10.83 -13.09
C HIS A 221 -17.64 10.61 -12.07
N ALA A 222 -18.66 9.82 -12.42
CA ALA A 222 -19.76 9.50 -11.52
C ALA A 222 -19.29 8.74 -10.26
N LYS A 223 -18.38 7.77 -10.40
CA LYS A 223 -17.83 7.01 -9.28
C LYS A 223 -16.97 7.88 -8.35
N LYS A 224 -16.13 8.78 -8.88
CA LYS A 224 -15.39 9.77 -8.08
C LYS A 224 -16.32 10.68 -7.29
N ALA A 225 -17.40 11.17 -7.91
CA ALA A 225 -18.40 11.99 -7.22
C ALA A 225 -19.10 11.23 -6.08
N ILE A 226 -19.39 9.93 -6.25
CA ILE A 226 -19.94 9.09 -5.19
C ILE A 226 -18.92 8.88 -4.06
N PHE A 227 -17.66 8.62 -4.40
CA PHE A 227 -16.58 8.45 -3.42
C PHE A 227 -16.42 9.71 -2.57
N ALA A 228 -16.30 10.87 -3.20
CA ALA A 228 -16.17 12.17 -2.54
C ALA A 228 -17.31 12.46 -1.55
N ARG A 229 -18.54 12.04 -1.86
CA ARG A 229 -19.69 12.20 -0.95
C ARG A 229 -19.69 11.24 0.24
N LYS A 230 -19.04 10.07 0.11
CA LYS A 230 -19.04 9.02 1.13
C LYS A 230 -17.82 9.10 2.04
N TYR A 231 -16.70 9.60 1.55
CA TYR A 231 -15.49 9.74 2.33
C TYR A 231 -15.59 10.99 3.21
N SER A 232 -15.63 10.79 4.54
CA SER A 232 -15.89 11.87 5.49
C SER A 232 -14.83 12.98 5.42
N ASP A 233 -13.59 12.62 5.14
CA ASP A 233 -12.44 13.54 5.12
C ASP A 233 -12.01 13.91 3.69
N TRP A 234 -12.90 13.77 2.70
CA TRP A 234 -12.57 14.04 1.29
C TRP A 234 -12.09 15.46 1.04
N GLN A 235 -12.68 16.47 1.70
CA GLN A 235 -12.28 17.86 1.47
C GLN A 235 -10.82 18.08 1.87
N ASP A 236 -10.41 17.57 3.03
CA ASP A 236 -9.03 17.68 3.50
C ASP A 236 -8.07 16.89 2.60
N ALA A 237 -8.49 15.72 2.11
CA ALA A 237 -7.72 14.89 1.18
C ALA A 237 -7.53 15.56 -0.19
N ASP A 238 -8.58 16.17 -0.74
CA ASP A 238 -8.55 16.88 -2.03
C ASP A 238 -7.75 18.19 -1.91
N ASP A 239 -7.88 18.92 -0.81
CA ASP A 239 -7.06 20.11 -0.53
C ASP A 239 -5.56 19.77 -0.40
N TRP A 240 -5.24 18.64 0.22
CA TRP A 240 -3.87 18.13 0.29
C TRP A 240 -3.34 17.78 -1.10
N LEU A 241 -4.14 17.06 -1.90
CA LEU A 241 -3.78 16.68 -3.26
C LEU A 241 -3.55 17.91 -4.15
N MET A 242 -4.45 18.90 -4.09
CA MET A 242 -4.33 20.14 -4.87
C MET A 242 -3.04 20.90 -4.57
N LYS A 243 -2.63 21.00 -3.30
CA LYS A 243 -1.35 21.62 -2.92
C LYS A 243 -0.16 20.89 -3.51
N LEU A 244 -0.23 19.56 -3.57
CA LEU A 244 0.82 18.74 -4.16
C LEU A 244 0.85 18.90 -5.70
N GLU A 245 -0.30 18.92 -6.35
CA GLU A 245 -0.45 19.23 -7.78
C GLU A 245 0.16 20.59 -8.13
N GLU A 246 -0.14 21.63 -7.35
CA GLU A 246 0.40 22.98 -7.56
C GLU A 246 1.93 23.04 -7.43
N GLN A 247 2.49 22.32 -6.47
CA GLN A 247 3.93 22.24 -6.27
C GLN A 247 4.64 21.53 -7.43
N HIS A 248 4.10 20.39 -7.87
CA HIS A 248 4.69 19.57 -8.94
C HIS A 248 4.55 20.22 -10.32
N TYR A 249 3.42 20.87 -10.59
CA TYR A 249 3.13 21.46 -11.90
C TYR A 249 3.51 22.94 -12.02
N LYS A 250 4.15 23.52 -10.99
CA LYS A 250 4.54 24.93 -10.97
C LYS A 250 5.36 25.30 -12.21
N GLY A 251 4.94 26.37 -12.90
CA GLY A 251 5.63 26.87 -14.08
C GLY A 251 5.45 26.04 -15.36
N SER A 252 4.78 24.88 -15.31
CA SER A 252 4.46 24.10 -16.49
C SER A 252 2.99 24.28 -16.91
N PRO A 253 2.70 24.71 -18.16
CA PRO A 253 1.34 24.84 -18.65
C PRO A 253 0.72 23.50 -19.07
N VAL A 254 1.55 22.50 -19.41
CA VAL A 254 1.13 21.16 -19.85
C VAL A 254 1.91 20.08 -19.12
N GLN A 255 1.29 18.92 -18.90
CA GLN A 255 1.90 17.82 -18.16
C GLN A 255 2.02 16.58 -19.05
N ASN A 256 3.21 15.99 -19.08
CA ASN A 256 3.42 14.71 -19.75
C ASN A 256 3.30 13.55 -18.74
N TYR A 257 3.36 12.32 -19.25
CA TYR A 257 3.29 11.12 -18.42
C TYR A 257 4.33 11.13 -17.30
N ASP A 258 5.59 11.45 -17.57
CA ASP A 258 6.66 11.43 -16.57
C ASP A 258 6.43 12.43 -15.43
N SER A 259 5.92 13.62 -15.75
CA SER A 259 5.56 14.62 -14.73
C SER A 259 4.39 14.17 -13.85
N THR A 260 3.42 13.48 -14.44
CA THR A 260 2.27 12.91 -13.71
C THR A 260 2.70 11.69 -12.88
N LEU A 261 3.63 10.88 -13.40
CA LEU A 261 4.22 9.75 -12.69
C LEU A 261 4.96 10.20 -11.43
N ARG A 262 5.79 11.25 -11.54
CA ARG A 262 6.46 11.84 -10.38
C ARG A 262 5.49 12.35 -9.32
N LEU A 263 4.36 12.93 -9.73
CA LEU A 263 3.33 13.37 -8.81
C LEU A 263 2.72 12.17 -8.06
N VAL A 264 2.28 11.12 -8.77
CA VAL A 264 1.64 9.96 -8.10
C VAL A 264 2.62 9.15 -7.24
N GLN A 265 3.89 9.11 -7.60
CA GLN A 265 4.95 8.56 -6.73
C GLN A 265 5.08 9.40 -5.45
N SER A 266 5.11 10.73 -5.58
CA SER A 266 5.16 11.66 -4.45
C SER A 266 3.93 11.53 -3.54
N ILE A 267 2.74 11.29 -4.09
CA ILE A 267 1.54 10.93 -3.31
C ILE A 267 1.84 9.70 -2.44
N GLY A 268 2.33 8.61 -3.05
CA GLY A 268 2.65 7.37 -2.32
C GLY A 268 3.72 7.54 -1.22
N GLU A 269 4.71 8.39 -1.45
CA GLU A 269 5.81 8.65 -0.51
C GLU A 269 5.41 9.57 0.66
N THR A 270 4.46 10.47 0.45
CA THR A 270 4.13 11.54 1.42
C THR A 270 2.74 11.43 2.03
N TYR A 271 1.89 10.53 1.52
CA TYR A 271 0.52 10.34 1.99
C TYR A 271 0.42 10.08 3.50
N PHE A 272 1.43 9.43 4.11
CA PHE A 272 1.44 9.17 5.54
C PHE A 272 1.35 10.45 6.40
N HIS A 273 1.85 11.59 5.91
CA HIS A 273 1.74 12.88 6.62
C HIS A 273 0.29 13.35 6.73
N PHE A 274 -0.51 13.12 5.69
CA PHE A 274 -1.95 13.38 5.69
C PHE A 274 -2.68 12.34 6.56
N ASN A 275 -2.46 11.05 6.25
CA ASN A 275 -3.17 9.93 6.88
C ASN A 275 -2.89 9.79 8.39
N ASP A 276 -1.80 10.36 8.91
CA ASP A 276 -1.51 10.41 10.35
C ASP A 276 -2.61 11.15 11.15
N GLY A 277 -3.30 12.13 10.53
CA GLY A 277 -4.50 12.74 11.09
C GLY A 277 -5.62 11.73 11.33
N GLU A 278 -5.97 10.97 10.29
CA GLU A 278 -6.97 9.90 10.33
C GLU A 278 -6.56 8.77 11.30
N CYS A 279 -5.28 8.39 11.30
CA CYS A 279 -4.71 7.42 12.25
C CYS A 279 -4.93 7.83 13.70
N ARG A 280 -4.67 9.09 14.04
CA ARG A 280 -4.92 9.62 15.39
C ARG A 280 -6.40 9.69 15.72
N ALA A 281 -7.25 10.08 14.77
CA ALA A 281 -8.69 10.15 14.96
C ALA A 281 -9.28 8.74 15.23
N LEU A 282 -8.86 7.73 14.45
CA LEU A 282 -9.24 6.34 14.68
C LEU A 282 -8.73 5.83 16.04
N LYS A 283 -7.47 6.10 16.36
CA LYS A 283 -6.89 5.71 17.66
C LYS A 283 -7.65 6.33 18.83
N THR A 284 -8.04 7.60 18.72
CA THR A 284 -8.84 8.29 19.74
C THR A 284 -10.22 7.63 19.85
N THR A 285 -10.87 7.38 18.72
CA THR A 285 -12.18 6.68 18.65
C THR A 285 -12.16 5.32 19.35
N LEU A 286 -11.10 4.54 19.16
CA LEU A 286 -10.94 3.23 19.82
C LEU A 286 -10.61 3.36 21.31
N ARG A 287 -9.80 4.35 21.70
CA ARG A 287 -9.51 4.64 23.11
C ARG A 287 -10.75 5.08 23.88
N ASP A 288 -11.65 5.82 23.26
CA ASP A 288 -12.89 6.28 23.90
C ASP A 288 -13.84 5.13 24.31
N ILE A 289 -13.65 3.95 23.72
CA ILE A 289 -14.45 2.74 24.00
C ILE A 289 -13.63 1.64 24.69
N GLU A 290 -12.45 1.99 25.20
CA GLU A 290 -11.60 1.08 25.95
C GLU A 290 -12.33 0.50 27.16
N GLY A 291 -12.16 -0.81 27.37
CA GLY A 291 -12.75 -1.53 28.49
C GLY A 291 -11.98 -1.30 29.80
N LYS A 292 -12.30 -2.12 30.81
CA LYS A 292 -11.59 -2.10 32.10
C LYS A 292 -10.15 -2.58 32.01
N LYS A 293 -9.86 -3.44 31.02
CA LYS A 293 -8.51 -3.92 30.73
C LYS A 293 -7.91 -3.00 29.68
N ALA A 294 -6.81 -2.35 30.04
CA ALA A 294 -6.10 -1.46 29.13
C ALA A 294 -5.72 -2.19 27.83
N GLY A 295 -5.87 -1.50 26.70
CA GLY A 295 -5.63 -1.98 25.35
C GLY A 295 -6.73 -2.87 24.76
N ARG A 296 -7.86 -3.08 25.45
CA ARG A 296 -8.93 -4.00 25.01
C ARG A 296 -10.27 -3.29 24.87
N VAL A 297 -11.04 -3.70 23.86
CA VAL A 297 -12.39 -3.17 23.59
C VAL A 297 -13.32 -4.35 23.48
N ARG A 298 -14.42 -4.38 24.26
CA ARG A 298 -15.42 -5.45 24.10
C ARG A 298 -15.91 -5.50 22.65
N LEU A 299 -15.95 -6.68 22.05
CA LEU A 299 -16.30 -6.87 20.64
C LEU A 299 -17.68 -6.26 20.30
N SER A 300 -18.65 -6.40 21.21
CA SER A 300 -19.97 -5.76 21.05
C SER A 300 -19.92 -4.23 21.05
N THR A 301 -18.99 -3.64 21.82
CA THR A 301 -18.78 -2.19 21.86
C THR A 301 -18.04 -1.69 20.62
N PHE A 302 -17.06 -2.46 20.15
CA PHE A 302 -16.37 -2.23 18.88
C PHE A 302 -17.37 -2.11 17.72
N TYR A 303 -18.24 -3.11 17.53
CA TYR A 303 -19.28 -3.06 16.49
C TYR A 303 -20.32 -1.96 16.73
N LYS A 304 -20.75 -1.74 17.99
CA LYS A 304 -21.71 -0.69 18.31
C LYS A 304 -21.18 0.70 17.98
N LYS A 305 -19.86 0.94 18.12
CA LYS A 305 -19.26 2.26 17.84
C LYS A 305 -19.51 2.72 16.40
N SER A 306 -19.60 1.81 15.44
CA SER A 306 -19.92 2.13 14.04
C SER A 306 -21.29 2.76 13.81
N LEU A 307 -22.22 2.63 14.76
CA LEU A 307 -23.50 3.33 14.71
C LEU A 307 -23.37 4.82 15.07
N TYR A 308 -22.27 5.21 15.70
CA TYR A 308 -22.05 6.54 16.28
C TYR A 308 -20.73 7.18 15.82
N SER A 309 -20.07 6.60 14.82
CA SER A 309 -18.86 7.15 14.19
C SER A 309 -18.92 6.93 12.69
N HIS A 310 -18.16 7.71 11.92
CA HIS A 310 -17.98 7.45 10.49
C HIS A 310 -17.13 6.18 10.24
N TRP A 311 -16.33 5.76 11.23
CA TRP A 311 -15.59 4.50 11.19
C TRP A 311 -16.52 3.28 11.23
N ARG A 312 -16.32 2.37 10.29
CA ARG A 312 -17.01 1.08 10.17
C ARG A 312 -16.09 -0.04 10.68
N PHE A 313 -16.50 -0.60 11.81
CA PHE A 313 -15.90 -1.73 12.49
C PHE A 313 -16.74 -2.95 12.12
N THR A 314 -16.34 -3.63 11.05
CA THR A 314 -17.14 -4.69 10.41
C THR A 314 -16.37 -6.01 10.28
N GLU A 315 -15.15 -6.04 10.79
CA GLU A 315 -14.27 -7.19 10.85
C GLU A 315 -14.95 -8.33 11.61
N LYS A 316 -15.18 -9.47 10.94
CA LYS A 316 -15.83 -10.63 11.55
C LYS A 316 -14.99 -11.18 12.71
N ALA A 317 -15.64 -11.70 13.74
CA ALA A 317 -14.97 -12.32 14.89
C ALA A 317 -13.96 -13.39 14.49
N ASP A 318 -14.31 -14.26 13.53
CA ASP A 318 -13.40 -15.30 13.03
C ASP A 318 -12.16 -14.73 12.35
N TYR A 319 -12.29 -13.59 11.68
CA TYR A 319 -11.17 -12.90 11.07
C TYR A 319 -10.26 -12.30 12.15
N LEU A 320 -10.84 -11.60 13.13
CA LEU A 320 -10.08 -11.04 14.26
C LEU A 320 -9.37 -12.12 15.08
N ARG A 321 -9.99 -13.30 15.25
CA ARG A 321 -9.37 -14.45 15.91
C ARG A 321 -8.16 -14.97 15.14
N LYS A 322 -8.28 -15.13 13.81
CA LYS A 322 -7.15 -15.55 12.95
C LYS A 322 -5.99 -14.55 13.00
N LEU A 323 -6.28 -13.27 13.17
CA LEU A 323 -5.26 -12.23 13.36
C LEU A 323 -4.64 -12.21 14.76
N GLY A 324 -5.12 -13.02 15.71
CA GLY A 324 -4.72 -12.95 17.12
C GLY A 324 -5.19 -11.67 17.83
N ALA A 325 -6.14 -10.94 17.23
CA ALA A 325 -6.65 -9.67 17.74
C ALA A 325 -7.93 -9.82 18.59
N LEU A 326 -8.45 -11.04 18.74
CA LEU A 326 -9.62 -11.36 19.56
C LEU A 326 -9.21 -12.24 20.75
N ASP A 327 -9.51 -11.77 21.96
CA ASP A 327 -9.49 -12.57 23.20
C ASP A 327 -10.91 -13.02 23.54
N ASP A 328 -11.20 -14.28 23.24
CA ASP A 328 -12.45 -14.96 23.56
C ASP A 328 -12.30 -15.99 24.69
N SER A 329 -11.28 -15.84 25.54
CA SER A 329 -11.08 -16.67 26.74
C SER A 329 -12.29 -16.63 27.68
N ASP A 330 -13.01 -15.50 27.70
CA ASP A 330 -14.35 -15.38 28.27
C ASP A 330 -15.38 -15.27 27.14
N ALA A 331 -16.06 -16.39 26.87
CA ALA A 331 -17.06 -16.48 25.80
C ALA A 331 -18.24 -15.50 25.97
N GLN A 332 -18.51 -15.00 27.18
CA GLN A 332 -19.57 -14.02 27.42
C GLN A 332 -19.08 -12.57 27.20
N GLN A 333 -17.77 -12.34 27.21
CA GLN A 333 -17.18 -11.00 27.08
C GLN A 333 -15.97 -11.00 26.12
N PRO A 334 -16.15 -11.39 24.85
CA PRO A 334 -15.08 -11.31 23.86
C PRO A 334 -14.60 -9.86 23.70
N GLN A 335 -13.29 -9.66 23.62
CA GLN A 335 -12.63 -8.34 23.63
C GLN A 335 -11.29 -8.32 22.91
#